data_AF-A0A0N0GH80-F1
#
_entry.id   AF-A0A0N0GH80-F1
#
_cell.length_a   1.000
_cell.length_b   1.000
_cell.length_c   1.000
_cell.angle_alpha   90.00
_cell.angle_beta   90.00
_cell.angle_gamma   90.00
#
_symmetry.space_group_name_H-M   'P 1'
#
loop_
_entity.id
_entity.type
_entity.pdbx_description
1 polymer ?
#
loop_
_entity_poly.entity_id
_entity_poly.type
_entity_poly.pdbx_seq_one_letter_code
_entity_poly.pdbx_strand_id
1 'polypeptide(L)' 'MVVMDIHDYEKQQETLALLKLLALGTKEIKEGKFSDANAFLDEMDD' A
#
# COMPACT_ATOMS: atom_id res chain seq x y z
N MET A 1 22.16 -2.51 -24.10
CA MET A 1 21.31 -1.45 -23.54
C MET A 1 19.87 -1.88 -23.73
N VAL A 2 19.11 -2.10 -22.67
CA VAL A 2 17.68 -2.43 -22.78
C VAL A 2 16.94 -1.12 -22.78
N VAL A 3 16.39 -0.74 -23.93
CA VAL A 3 15.51 0.43 -24.06
C VAL A 3 14.10 -0.09 -23.87
N MET A 4 13.42 0.38 -22.83
CA MET A 4 12.04 0.02 -22.52
C MET A 4 11.13 1.20 -22.87
N ASP A 5 9.90 0.92 -23.31
CA ASP A 5 8.89 1.96 -23.50
C ASP A 5 8.58 2.63 -22.15
N ILE A 6 8.41 3.95 -22.16
CA ILE A 6 8.11 4.74 -20.95
C ILE A 6 6.78 4.30 -20.35
N HIS A 7 5.78 3.96 -21.18
CA HIS A 7 4.46 3.51 -20.70
C HIS A 7 4.55 2.16 -19.97
N ASP A 8 5.36 1.24 -20.49
CA ASP A 8 5.57 -0.07 -19.86
C ASP A 8 6.33 0.08 -18.53
N TYR A 9 7.29 1.01 -18.48
CA TYR A 9 8.03 1.32 -17.26
C TYR A 9 7.14 1.95 -16.18
N GLU A 10 6.30 2.92 -16.54
CA GLU A 10 5.36 3.57 -15.62
C GLU A 10 4.36 2.57 -15.05
N LYS A 11 3.76 1.72 -15.89
CA LYS A 11 2.85 0.66 -15.45
C LYS A 11 3.51 -0.32 -14.47
N GLN A 12 4.78 -0.66 -14.72
CA GLN A 12 5.56 -1.49 -13.79
C GLN A 12 5.82 -0.76 -12.47
N GLN A 13 6.16 0.54 -12.51
CA GLN A 13 6.36 1.34 -11.31
C GLN A 13 5.09 1.44 -10.45
N GLU A 14 3.92 1.65 -11.06
CA GLU A 14 2.63 1.64 -10.36
C GLU A 14 2.36 0.30 -9.68
N THR A 15 2.59 -0.80 -10.40
CA THR A 15 2.41 -2.16 -9.85
C THR A 15 3.34 -2.38 -8.65
N LEU A 16 4.60 -1.96 -8.76
CA LEU A 16 5.56 -2.05 -7.66
C LEU A 16 5.18 -1.17 -6.47
N ALA A 17 4.61 0.01 -6.71
CA ALA A 17 4.11 0.88 -5.64
C ALA A 17 2.98 0.18 -4.86
N LEU A 18 2.03 -0.43 -5.56
CA LEU A 18 0.95 -1.21 -4.92
C LEU A 18 1.49 -2.39 -4.11
N LEU A 19 2.45 -3.15 -4.67
CA LEU A 19 3.08 -4.27 -3.95
C LEU A 19 3.84 -3.81 -2.69
N LYS A 20 4.48 -2.64 -2.74
CA LYS A 20 5.14 -2.04 -1.55
C LYS A 20 4.13 -1.68 -0.47
N LEU A 21 2.98 -1.11 -0.83
CA LEU A 21 1.90 -0.82 0.12
C LEU A 21 1.38 -2.10 0.79
N LEU A 22 1.16 -3.16 0.01
CA LEU A 22 0.73 -4.45 0.55
C LEU A 22 1.77 -5.07 1.50
N ALA A 23 3.05 -4.98 1.15
CA ALA A 23 4.13 -5.45 2.01
C ALA A 23 4.21 -4.67 3.32
N LEU A 24 4.04 -3.34 3.25
CA LEU A 24 4.01 -2.46 4.42
C LEU A 24 2.82 -2.79 5.34
N GLY A 25 1.60 -2.83 4.78
CA GLY A 25 0.41 -3.16 5.57
C GLY A 25 0.48 -4.55 6.20
N THR A 26 1.02 -5.55 5.48
CA THR A 26 1.22 -6.90 6.02
C THR A 26 2.19 -6.88 7.22
N LYS A 27 3.22 -6.03 7.17
CA LYS A 27 4.16 -5.86 8.28
C LYS A 27 3.50 -5.17 9.48
N GLU A 28 2.74 -4.11 9.25
CA GLU A 28 2.04 -3.37 10.30
C GLU A 28 1.04 -4.25 11.06
N ILE A 29 0.27 -5.08 10.33
CA ILE A 29 -0.66 -6.04 10.93
C ILE A 29 0.10 -7.05 11.82
N LYS A 30 1.24 -7.58 11.35
CA LYS A 30 2.09 -8.50 12.14
C LYS A 30 2.66 -7.85 13.40
N GLU A 31 2.96 -6.56 13.34
CA GLU A 31 3.45 -5.77 14.46
C GLU A 31 2.31 -5.34 15.41
N GLY A 32 1.05 -5.71 15.12
CA GLY A 32 -0.12 -5.32 15.92
C GLY A 32 -0.53 -3.87 15.73
N LYS A 33 -0.02 -3.18 14.71
CA LYS A 33 -0.34 -1.79 14.38
C LYS A 33 -1.61 -1.70 13.53
N PHE A 34 -2.72 -2.18 14.08
CA PHE A 34 -4.04 -2.03 13.48
C PHE A 34 -5.04 -1.61 14.55
N SER A 35 -6.02 -0.79 14.18
CA SER A 35 -7.14 -0.40 15.02
C SER A 35 -8.39 -1.21 14.69
N ASP A 36 -9.31 -1.32 15.65
CA ASP A 36 -10.64 -1.86 15.37
C ASP A 36 -11.40 -0.91 14.44
N ALA A 37 -12.16 -1.48 13.51
CA ALA A 37 -12.89 -0.70 12.53
C ALA A 37 -13.96 0.20 13.17
N ASN A 38 -14.65 -0.25 14.23
CA ASN A 38 -15.67 0.57 14.89
C ASN A 38 -15.00 1.71 15.67
N ALA A 39 -13.92 1.41 16.39
CA ALA A 39 -13.19 2.44 17.13
C ALA A 39 -12.65 3.56 16.21
N PHE A 40 -12.18 3.21 15.01
CA PHE A 40 -11.75 4.18 14.01
C PHE A 40 -12.91 5.02 13.45
N LEU A 41 -14.06 4.40 13.18
CA LEU A 41 -15.25 5.13 12.69
C LEU A 41 -15.82 6.06 13.75
N ASP A 42 -15.87 5.62 15.01
CA ASP A 42 -16.33 6.43 16.14
C ASP A 42 -15.44 7.68 16.33
N GLU A 43 -14.12 7.58 16.10
CA GLU A 43 -13.19 8.74 16.13
C GLU A 43 -13.40 9.72 14.98
N MET A 44 -13.91 9.27 13.82
CA MET A 44 -14.17 10.13 12.66
C MET A 44 -15.51 10.87 12.72
N ASP A 45 -16.46 10.37 13.52
CA ASP A 45 -17.80 10.95 13.67
C ASP A 45 -17.86 12.09 14.73
N ASP A 46 -16.79 12.28 15.52
CA ASP A 46 -16.58 13.42 16.45
C ASP A 46 -15.86 14.62 15.78
#